data_AF-A0A971SFJ4-F1
#
_entry.id   AF-A0A971SFJ4-F1
#
_cell.length_a   1.000
_cell.length_b   1.000
_cell.length_c   1.000
_cell.angle_alpha   90.00
_cell.angle_beta   90.00
_cell.angle_gamma   90.00
#
_symmetry.space_group_name_H-M   'P 1'
#
loop_
_entity.id
_entity.type
_entity.pdbx_description
1 polymer ?
#
loop_
_entity_poly.entity_id
_entity_poly.type
_entity_poly.pdbx_seq_one_letter_code
_entity_poly.pdbx_strand_id
1 'polypeptide(L)'
;MKKIFCGIGMLVAIFSIFFFLLVADKMVYYNNETIYDFDLSKSISGQELKKYAEATDLMIRLVNFKNTSFGKNELEVTFINPESNISFGKQSSVFPKDNIIYQDLDENIEKKIKYFSIQSNEYEKIEKIKFMLEKSGYKVDLLKNETVNFNLGMLFSSLNLGFFALLSLLLILSIATYYVYRLKEIGVLKLNGWGNGKISF
;
A
#
# COMPACT_ATOMS: atom_id res chain seq x y z
N MET A 1 -5.11 -15.20 32.10
CA MET A 1 -4.19 -14.05 31.96
C MET A 1 -2.93 -14.35 31.18
N LYS A 2 -2.08 -15.33 31.53
CA LYS A 2 -0.90 -15.69 30.69
C LYS A 2 -1.24 -15.92 29.20
N LYS A 3 -2.37 -16.57 28.91
CA LYS A 3 -2.87 -16.76 27.53
C LYS A 3 -3.25 -15.45 26.81
N ILE A 4 -3.78 -14.46 27.53
CA ILE A 4 -4.16 -13.15 26.97
C ILE A 4 -2.91 -12.33 26.67
N PHE A 5 -1.96 -12.26 27.61
CA PHE A 5 -0.67 -11.59 27.37
C PHE A 5 0.13 -12.26 26.24
N CYS A 6 0.11 -13.60 26.18
CA CYS A 6 0.70 -14.34 25.07
C CYS A 6 0.01 -14.01 23.74
N GLY A 7 -1.32 -13.92 23.71
CA GLY A 7 -2.09 -13.50 22.53
C GLY A 7 -1.76 -12.09 22.06
N ILE A 8 -1.66 -11.13 22.98
CA ILE A 8 -1.23 -9.75 22.67
C ILE A 8 0.19 -9.75 22.09
N GLY A 9 1.13 -10.48 22.69
CA GLY A 9 2.49 -10.62 22.17
C GLY A 9 2.53 -11.27 20.79
N MET A 10 1.71 -12.29 20.55
CA MET A 10 1.59 -12.96 19.26
C MET A 10 1.05 -12.01 18.18
N LEU A 11 0.07 -11.17 18.50
CA LEU A 11 -0.46 -10.16 17.58
C LEU A 11 0.61 -9.15 17.18
N VAL A 12 1.41 -8.65 18.13
CA VAL A 12 2.52 -7.73 17.85
C VAL A 12 3.58 -8.40 16.98
N ALA A 13 3.93 -9.67 17.26
CA ALA A 13 4.89 -10.41 16.46
C ALA A 13 4.40 -10.64 15.01
N ILE A 14 3.16 -11.09 14.85
CA ILE A 14 2.54 -11.29 13.53
C ILE A 14 2.49 -9.98 12.74
N PHE A 15 2.05 -8.89 13.39
CA PHE A 15 2.02 -7.56 12.76
C PHE A 15 3.42 -7.12 12.32
N SER A 16 4.43 -7.28 13.18
CA SER A 16 5.80 -6.85 12.87
C SER A 16 6.39 -7.64 11.70
N ILE A 17 6.19 -8.96 11.68
CA ILE A 17 6.62 -9.83 10.57
C ILE A 17 5.90 -9.42 9.29
N PHE A 18 4.58 -9.27 9.34
CA PHE A 18 3.78 -8.88 8.18
C PHE A 18 4.20 -7.52 7.62
N PHE A 19 4.38 -6.52 8.50
CA PHE A 19 4.81 -5.19 8.09
C PHE A 19 6.20 -5.23 7.44
N PHE A 20 7.14 -5.97 8.02
CA PHE A 20 8.47 -6.10 7.45
C PHE A 20 8.44 -6.76 6.06
N LEU A 21 7.67 -7.84 5.91
CA LEU A 21 7.49 -8.49 4.61
C LEU A 21 6.85 -7.55 3.58
N LEU A 22 5.87 -6.74 4.00
CA LEU A 22 5.22 -5.75 3.14
C LEU A 22 6.21 -4.67 2.69
N VAL A 23 7.00 -4.12 3.61
CA VAL A 23 8.02 -3.12 3.27
C VAL A 23 9.08 -3.72 2.36
N ALA A 24 9.59 -4.92 2.66
CA ALA A 24 10.59 -5.60 1.83
C ALA A 24 10.07 -5.87 0.41
N ASP A 25 8.81 -6.29 0.27
CA ASP A 25 8.17 -6.52 -1.03
C ASP A 25 7.92 -5.21 -1.79
N LYS A 26 7.48 -4.16 -1.10
CA LYS A 26 7.09 -2.88 -1.73
C LYS A 26 8.22 -1.86 -1.90
N MET A 27 9.39 -2.04 -1.25
CA MET A 27 10.57 -1.21 -1.45
C MET A 27 11.15 -1.29 -2.87
N VAL A 28 10.87 -2.38 -3.60
CA VAL A 28 11.33 -2.56 -4.99
C VAL A 28 10.55 -1.67 -5.98
N TYR A 29 9.41 -1.11 -5.57
CA TYR A 29 8.63 -0.22 -6.44
C TYR A 29 9.27 1.17 -6.46
N TYR A 30 9.87 1.52 -7.59
CA TYR A 30 10.22 2.91 -7.90
C TYR A 30 8.93 3.70 -8.12
N ASN A 31 8.51 4.43 -7.09
CA ASN A 31 7.29 5.26 -7.15
C ASN A 31 7.58 6.65 -6.57
N ASN A 32 8.75 7.17 -6.91
CA ASN A 32 9.31 8.43 -6.40
C ASN A 32 8.75 9.67 -7.12
N GLU A 33 7.81 9.47 -8.03
CA GLU A 33 7.23 10.53 -8.86
C GLU A 33 5.76 10.72 -8.57
N THR A 34 5.29 11.93 -8.79
CA THR A 34 3.88 12.28 -8.58
C THR A 34 3.01 11.47 -9.54
N ILE A 35 1.92 10.89 -9.02
CA ILE A 35 1.01 10.07 -9.80
C ILE A 35 -0.17 10.94 -10.23
N TYR A 36 -0.44 10.96 -11.53
CA TYR A 36 -1.56 11.64 -12.14
C TYR A 36 -2.50 10.60 -12.74
N ASP A 37 -3.69 10.48 -12.16
CA ASP A 37 -4.71 9.57 -12.65
C ASP A 37 -5.69 10.33 -13.56
N PHE A 38 -5.87 9.80 -14.76
CA PHE A 38 -6.75 10.35 -15.80
C PHE A 38 -8.01 9.48 -15.92
N ASP A 39 -9.18 10.11 -15.79
CA ASP A 39 -10.48 9.54 -16.19
C ASP A 39 -11.00 10.30 -17.41
N LEU A 40 -11.19 9.58 -18.52
CA LEU A 40 -11.72 10.12 -19.76
C LEU A 40 -13.24 9.91 -19.83
N SER A 41 -14.00 10.90 -20.31
CA SER A 41 -15.44 10.75 -20.54
C SER A 41 -15.82 9.63 -21.51
N LYS A 42 -14.95 9.36 -22.50
CA LYS A 42 -15.11 8.32 -23.53
C LYS A 42 -13.79 7.56 -23.69
N SER A 43 -13.87 6.30 -24.11
CA SER A 43 -12.66 5.49 -24.31
C SER A 43 -11.82 6.00 -25.47
N ILE A 44 -10.51 6.04 -25.30
CA ILE A 44 -9.50 6.29 -26.32
C ILE A 44 -8.87 4.96 -26.76
N SER A 45 -8.42 4.87 -28.02
CA SER A 45 -7.63 3.71 -28.47
C SER A 45 -6.21 3.75 -27.91
N GLY A 46 -5.61 2.58 -27.66
CA GLY A 46 -4.20 2.49 -27.25
C GLY A 46 -3.23 3.16 -28.22
N GLN A 47 -3.50 3.09 -29.52
CA GLN A 47 -2.67 3.72 -30.56
C GLN A 47 -2.75 5.24 -30.53
N GLU A 48 -3.94 5.83 -30.34
CA GLU A 48 -4.08 7.28 -30.17
C GLU A 48 -3.39 7.74 -28.88
N LEU A 49 -3.56 6.99 -27.79
CA LEU A 49 -2.94 7.30 -26.51
C LEU A 49 -1.41 7.25 -26.60
N LYS A 50 -0.85 6.30 -27.35
CA LYS A 50 0.58 6.20 -27.64
C LYS A 50 1.13 7.44 -28.35
N LYS A 51 0.40 7.99 -29.33
CA LYS A 51 0.81 9.24 -30.02
C LYS A 51 0.94 10.42 -29.05
N TYR A 52 0.03 10.56 -28.10
CA TYR A 52 0.11 11.62 -27.09
C TYR A 52 1.27 11.40 -26.12
N ALA A 53 1.51 10.14 -25.73
CA ALA A 53 2.62 9.75 -24.87
C ALA A 53 3.99 10.08 -25.52
N GLU A 54 4.18 9.68 -26.79
CA GLU A 54 5.38 9.96 -27.57
C GLU A 54 5.59 11.47 -27.81
N ALA A 55 4.52 12.22 -28.10
CA ALA A 55 4.60 13.65 -28.33
C ALA A 55 4.99 14.47 -27.08
N THR A 56 4.81 13.89 -25.89
CA THR A 56 5.10 14.56 -24.61
C THR A 56 6.25 13.92 -23.85
N ASP A 57 6.85 12.86 -24.40
CA ASP A 57 7.93 12.10 -23.77
C ASP A 57 7.54 11.66 -22.35
N LEU A 58 6.35 11.08 -22.23
CA LEU A 58 5.80 10.56 -20.97
C LEU A 58 5.46 9.08 -21.11
N MET A 59 5.73 8.32 -20.06
CA MET A 59 5.27 6.94 -19.93
C MET A 59 3.87 6.90 -19.34
N ILE A 60 2.96 6.19 -20.00
CA ILE A 60 1.61 5.93 -19.49
C ILE A 60 1.53 4.51 -18.96
N ARG A 61 0.90 4.33 -17.80
CA ARG A 61 0.70 3.04 -17.15
C ARG A 61 -0.79 2.69 -17.09
N LEU A 62 -1.12 1.53 -17.63
CA LEU A 62 -2.43 0.89 -17.51
C LEU A 62 -2.33 -0.25 -16.50
N VAL A 63 -3.19 -0.23 -15.47
CA VAL A 63 -3.23 -1.28 -14.45
C VAL A 63 -4.52 -2.06 -14.61
N ASN A 64 -4.40 -3.34 -14.94
CA ASN A 64 -5.52 -4.26 -15.01
C ASN A 64 -5.52 -5.19 -13.78
N PHE A 65 -6.55 -5.03 -12.95
CA PHE A 65 -6.75 -5.84 -11.75
C PHE A 65 -7.53 -7.10 -12.14
N LYS A 66 -6.87 -8.27 -12.18
CA LYS A 66 -7.54 -9.54 -12.53
C LYS A 66 -8.18 -10.18 -11.30
N ASN A 67 -7.37 -10.45 -10.28
CA ASN A 67 -7.83 -11.10 -9.06
C ASN A 67 -7.03 -10.57 -7.88
N THR A 68 -7.68 -9.78 -7.04
CA THR A 68 -7.07 -9.16 -5.87
C THR A 68 -7.81 -9.57 -4.61
N SER A 69 -7.07 -10.10 -3.64
CA SER A 69 -7.54 -10.38 -2.29
C SER A 69 -6.40 -10.22 -1.29
N PHE A 70 -6.69 -10.37 0.00
CA PHE A 70 -5.68 -10.21 1.04
C PHE A 70 -4.54 -11.22 0.86
N GLY A 71 -3.35 -10.73 0.51
CA GLY A 71 -2.15 -11.56 0.25
C GLY A 71 -2.13 -12.28 -1.11
N LYS A 72 -2.99 -11.88 -2.05
CA LYS A 72 -2.97 -12.32 -3.45
C LYS A 72 -3.26 -11.14 -4.36
N ASN A 73 -2.26 -10.70 -5.10
CA ASN A 73 -2.38 -9.67 -6.10
C ASN A 73 -2.03 -10.21 -7.48
N GLU A 74 -3.04 -10.40 -8.33
CA GLU A 74 -2.85 -10.74 -9.74
C GLU A 74 -3.15 -9.52 -10.60
N LEU A 75 -2.07 -8.87 -11.05
CA LEU A 75 -2.11 -7.59 -11.76
C LEU A 75 -1.32 -7.67 -13.06
N GLU A 76 -1.85 -7.03 -14.09
CA GLU A 76 -1.16 -6.84 -15.36
C GLU A 76 -0.97 -5.34 -15.57
N VAL A 77 0.28 -4.92 -15.63
CA VAL A 77 0.68 -3.55 -15.83
C VAL A 77 1.18 -3.43 -17.25
N THR A 78 0.44 -2.70 -18.07
CA THR A 78 0.83 -2.41 -19.46
C THR A 78 1.39 -1.00 -19.53
N PHE A 79 2.59 -0.85 -20.06
CA PHE A 79 3.19 0.45 -20.32
C PHE A 79 2.94 0.89 -21.75
N ILE A 80 2.81 2.20 -21.95
CA ILE A 80 2.79 2.85 -23.26
C ILE A 80 3.91 3.88 -23.24
N ASN A 81 4.74 3.87 -24.28
CA ASN A 81 5.98 4.65 -24.36
C ASN A 81 6.89 4.40 -23.13
N PRO A 82 7.29 3.13 -22.88
CA PRO A 82 8.10 2.78 -21.71
C PRO A 82 9.48 3.42 -21.78
N GLU A 83 9.97 3.89 -20.63
CA GLU A 83 11.36 4.34 -20.50
C GLU A 83 12.34 3.16 -20.61
N SER A 84 13.57 3.44 -21.02
CA SER A 84 14.64 2.44 -21.21
C SER A 84 15.05 1.67 -19.94
N ASN A 85 14.69 2.18 -18.76
CA ASN A 85 14.99 1.61 -17.45
C ASN A 85 13.95 0.57 -16.98
N ILE A 86 12.85 0.35 -17.71
CA ILE A 86 11.76 -0.53 -17.31
C ILE A 86 12.11 -2.00 -17.61
N SER A 87 12.05 -2.84 -16.57
CA SER A 87 12.17 -4.30 -16.71
C SER A 87 10.81 -4.95 -16.96
N PHE A 88 10.63 -5.60 -18.11
CA PHE A 88 9.43 -6.36 -18.43
C PHE A 88 9.44 -7.77 -17.82
N GLY A 89 8.25 -8.38 -17.72
CA GLY A 89 8.06 -9.74 -17.23
C GLY A 89 7.45 -9.79 -15.83
N LYS A 90 7.61 -10.94 -15.17
CA LYS A 90 7.02 -11.19 -13.86
C LYS A 90 7.86 -10.56 -12.76
N GLN A 91 7.23 -9.74 -11.92
CA GLN A 91 7.85 -9.21 -10.72
C GLN A 91 8.06 -10.33 -9.69
N SER A 92 9.25 -10.37 -9.10
CA SER A 92 9.50 -11.21 -7.93
C SER A 92 8.80 -10.61 -6.71
N SER A 93 8.08 -11.43 -5.97
CA SER A 93 7.39 -11.04 -4.73
C SER A 93 7.75 -12.00 -3.61
N VAL A 94 7.81 -11.47 -2.38
CA VAL A 94 7.95 -12.27 -1.17
C VAL A 94 6.63 -12.99 -0.84
N PHE A 95 5.50 -12.48 -1.37
CA PHE A 95 4.19 -13.09 -1.20
C PHE A 95 3.96 -14.16 -2.29
N PRO A 96 3.68 -15.41 -1.92
CA PRO A 96 3.68 -16.55 -2.85
C PRO A 96 2.57 -16.52 -3.90
N LYS A 97 1.53 -15.69 -3.71
CA LYS A 97 0.39 -15.55 -4.62
C LYS A 97 0.35 -14.21 -5.36
N ASP A 98 1.37 -13.38 -5.18
CA ASP A 98 1.49 -12.11 -5.89
C ASP A 98 2.14 -12.35 -7.26
N ASN A 99 1.38 -12.02 -8.30
CA ASN A 99 1.74 -12.16 -9.70
C ASN A 99 1.49 -10.83 -10.38
N ILE A 100 2.55 -10.04 -10.52
CA ILE A 100 2.50 -8.76 -11.23
C ILE A 100 3.30 -8.94 -12.50
N ILE A 101 2.65 -8.71 -13.63
CA ILE A 101 3.25 -8.88 -14.96
C ILE A 101 3.37 -7.49 -15.59
N TYR A 102 4.59 -7.12 -15.94
CA TYR A 102 4.90 -5.92 -16.68
C TYR A 102 5.05 -6.26 -18.16
N GLN A 103 4.32 -5.55 -19.01
CA GLN A 103 4.36 -5.75 -20.46
C GLN A 103 4.27 -4.41 -21.19
N ASP A 104 4.77 -4.39 -22.42
CA ASP A 104 4.55 -3.27 -23.33
C ASP A 104 3.16 -3.38 -23.99
N LEU A 105 2.65 -2.28 -24.53
CA LEU A 105 1.41 -2.27 -25.27
C LEU A 105 1.60 -2.98 -26.62
N ASP A 106 0.94 -4.13 -26.80
CA ASP A 106 0.85 -4.78 -28.11
C ASP A 106 0.02 -3.92 -29.07
N GLU A 107 0.67 -3.46 -30.14
CA GLU A 107 0.07 -2.57 -31.16
C GLU A 107 -1.09 -3.23 -31.92
N ASN A 108 -1.16 -4.56 -31.91
CA ASN A 108 -2.19 -5.34 -32.60
C ASN A 108 -3.50 -5.44 -31.83
N ILE A 109 -3.52 -5.05 -30.54
CA ILE A 109 -4.72 -5.15 -29.71
C ILE A 109 -5.41 -3.79 -29.65
N GLU A 110 -6.60 -3.68 -30.26
CA GLU A 110 -7.49 -2.52 -30.09
C GLU A 110 -8.05 -2.46 -28.66
N LYS A 111 -7.21 -2.09 -27.69
CA LYS A 111 -7.64 -1.84 -26.31
C LYS A 111 -8.30 -0.48 -26.24
N LYS A 112 -9.55 -0.46 -25.75
CA LYS A 112 -10.28 0.75 -25.37
C LYS A 112 -9.91 1.13 -23.94
N ILE A 113 -9.30 2.29 -23.78
CA ILE A 113 -8.76 2.78 -22.51
C ILE A 113 -9.62 3.95 -22.05
N LYS A 114 -10.11 3.89 -20.82
CA LYS A 114 -10.82 5.02 -20.18
C LYS A 114 -10.03 5.60 -19.01
N TYR A 115 -9.32 4.72 -18.30
CA TYR A 115 -8.54 5.03 -17.11
C TYR A 115 -7.08 4.73 -17.37
N PHE A 116 -6.21 5.68 -17.04
CA PHE A 116 -4.77 5.47 -17.09
C PHE A 116 -4.08 6.38 -16.07
N SER A 117 -2.84 6.02 -15.74
CA SER A 117 -2.01 6.75 -14.79
C SER A 117 -0.70 7.18 -15.44
N ILE A 118 -0.22 8.37 -15.10
CA ILE A 118 1.10 8.88 -15.51
C ILE A 118 1.89 9.18 -14.25
N GLN A 119 3.15 8.77 -14.25
CA GLN A 119 4.10 9.11 -13.19
C GLN A 119 5.09 10.09 -13.77
N SER A 120 5.13 11.30 -13.19
CA SER A 120 6.09 12.33 -13.59
C SER A 120 6.11 13.44 -12.56
N ASN A 121 7.27 14.07 -12.36
CA ASN A 121 7.35 15.32 -11.58
C ASN A 121 7.19 16.58 -12.47
N GLU A 122 7.14 16.42 -13.79
CA GLU A 122 7.03 17.53 -14.75
C GLU A 122 5.57 17.87 -15.05
N TYR A 123 4.97 18.73 -14.22
CA TYR A 123 3.56 19.12 -14.37
C TYR A 123 3.22 19.73 -15.74
N GLU A 124 4.15 20.45 -16.37
CA GLU A 124 3.94 21.05 -17.69
C GLU A 124 3.66 20.01 -18.79
N LYS A 125 4.32 18.84 -18.73
CA LYS A 125 4.08 17.75 -19.68
C LYS A 125 2.69 17.11 -19.47
N ILE A 126 2.28 16.99 -18.21
CA ILE A 126 0.95 16.47 -17.82
C ILE A 126 -0.16 17.40 -18.30
N GLU A 127 0.02 18.71 -18.14
CA GLU A 127 -0.91 19.72 -18.63
C GLU A 127 -0.99 19.72 -20.17
N LYS A 128 0.14 19.54 -20.87
CA LYS A 128 0.16 19.37 -22.33
C LYS A 128 -0.66 18.16 -22.78
N ILE A 129 -0.50 16.99 -22.16
CA ILE A 129 -1.33 15.81 -22.47
C ILE A 129 -2.81 16.13 -22.25
N LYS A 130 -3.17 16.72 -21.11
CA LYS A 130 -4.54 17.08 -20.79
C LYS A 130 -5.13 18.00 -21.87
N PHE A 131 -4.41 19.04 -22.25
CA PHE A 131 -4.84 19.98 -23.29
C PHE A 131 -5.01 19.30 -24.65
N MET A 132 -4.10 18.39 -25.03
CA MET A 132 -4.23 17.63 -26.28
C MET A 132 -5.46 16.74 -26.29
N LEU A 133 -5.77 16.06 -25.18
CA LEU A 133 -6.96 15.23 -25.02
C LEU A 133 -8.24 16.07 -25.07
N GLU A 134 -8.27 17.23 -24.38
CA GLU A 134 -9.41 18.15 -24.43
C GLU A 134 -9.65 18.72 -25.83
N LYS A 135 -8.58 19.08 -26.55
CA LYS A 135 -8.65 19.55 -27.94
C LYS A 135 -9.21 18.48 -28.89
N SER A 136 -8.95 17.20 -28.62
CA SER A 136 -9.51 16.06 -29.35
C SER A 136 -10.93 15.68 -28.90
N GLY A 137 -11.55 16.49 -28.02
CA GLY A 137 -12.95 16.36 -27.60
C GLY A 137 -13.18 15.32 -26.52
N TYR A 138 -12.16 15.00 -25.72
CA TYR A 138 -12.31 14.20 -24.50
C TYR A 138 -12.46 15.14 -23.31
N LYS A 139 -13.42 14.88 -22.41
CA LYS A 139 -13.44 15.56 -21.12
C LYS A 139 -12.56 14.75 -20.16
N VAL A 140 -11.63 15.42 -19.50
CA VAL A 140 -10.60 14.79 -18.66
C VAL A 140 -10.78 15.22 -17.21
N ASP A 141 -11.04 14.25 -16.35
CA ASP A 141 -10.95 14.45 -14.90
C ASP A 141 -9.57 13.97 -14.44
N LEU A 142 -8.82 14.88 -13.78
CA LEU A 142 -7.44 14.65 -13.36
C LEU A 142 -7.37 14.61 -11.83
N LEU A 143 -6.86 13.52 -11.29
CA LEU A 143 -6.56 13.40 -9.86
C LEU A 143 -5.04 13.36 -9.67
N LYS A 144 -4.54 14.27 -8.83
CA LYS A 144 -3.14 14.31 -8.43
C LYS A 144 -2.98 13.57 -7.11
N ASN A 145 -2.17 12.53 -7.12
CA ASN A 145 -1.81 11.74 -5.96
C ASN A 145 -0.33 11.96 -5.61
N GLU A 146 -0.06 12.16 -4.33
CA GLU A 146 1.31 12.31 -3.84
C GLU A 146 2.11 11.01 -4.02
N THR A 147 3.42 11.15 -4.10
CA THR A 147 4.36 10.04 -4.22
C THR A 147 4.21 9.10 -3.03
N VAL A 148 4.07 7.80 -3.28
CA VAL A 148 4.00 6.80 -2.20
C VAL A 148 5.38 6.18 -2.00
N ASN A 149 6.12 6.74 -1.04
CA ASN A 149 7.44 6.22 -0.67
C ASN A 149 7.32 5.19 0.45
N PHE A 150 7.47 3.91 0.12
CA PHE A 150 7.47 2.84 1.11
C PHE A 150 8.75 2.90 1.96
N ASN A 151 8.60 3.21 3.24
CA ASN A 151 9.70 3.28 4.20
C ASN A 151 9.28 2.73 5.57
N LEU A 152 10.26 2.46 6.43
CA LEU A 152 10.00 2.00 7.80
C LEU A 152 9.25 3.04 8.65
N GLY A 153 9.33 4.33 8.29
CA GLY A 153 8.56 5.39 8.92
C GLY A 153 7.04 5.19 8.83
N MET A 154 6.56 4.39 7.88
CA MET A 154 5.14 4.00 7.79
C MET A 154 4.64 3.21 9.00
N LEU A 155 5.53 2.64 9.84
CA LEU A 155 5.16 2.09 11.15
C LEU A 155 4.45 3.12 12.03
N PHE A 156 4.81 4.40 11.88
CA PHE A 156 4.25 5.52 12.62
C PHE A 156 3.12 6.23 11.85
N SER A 157 2.54 5.59 10.84
CA SER A 157 1.33 6.11 10.20
C SER A 157 0.18 6.20 11.21
N SER A 158 -0.73 7.16 11.01
CA SER A 158 -1.88 7.39 11.90
C SER A 158 -2.68 6.11 12.17
N LEU A 159 -2.86 5.27 11.15
CA LEU A 159 -3.56 3.99 11.26
C LEU A 159 -2.83 2.99 12.17
N ASN A 160 -1.51 2.82 11.96
CA ASN A 160 -0.69 1.92 12.76
C ASN A 160 -0.56 2.42 14.20
N LEU A 161 -0.41 3.73 14.41
CA LEU A 161 -0.43 4.34 15.73
C LEU A 161 -1.74 4.08 16.45
N GLY A 162 -2.88 4.19 15.76
CA GLY A 162 -4.20 3.84 16.30
C GLY A 162 -4.27 2.37 16.73
N PHE A 163 -3.76 1.44 15.91
CA PHE A 163 -3.67 0.03 16.25
C PHE A 163 -2.83 -0.21 17.52
N PHE A 164 -1.63 0.37 17.60
CA PHE A 164 -0.76 0.23 18.77
C PHE A 164 -1.33 0.89 20.03
N ALA A 165 -2.04 2.00 19.89
CA ALA A 165 -2.73 2.66 21.00
C ALA A 165 -3.84 1.77 21.57
N LEU A 166 -4.67 1.16 20.71
CA LEU A 166 -5.71 0.22 21.13
C LEU A 166 -5.12 -1.03 21.79
N LEU A 167 -4.02 -1.55 21.24
CA LEU A 167 -3.33 -2.71 21.79
C LEU A 167 -2.71 -2.39 23.17
N SER A 168 -2.17 -1.18 23.35
CA SER A 168 -1.68 -0.68 24.64
C SER A 168 -2.80 -0.52 25.65
N LEU A 169 -3.95 0.03 25.24
CA LEU A 169 -5.13 0.16 26.09
C LEU A 169 -5.65 -1.22 26.54
N LEU A 170 -5.73 -2.18 25.61
CA LEU A 170 -6.11 -3.56 25.90
C LEU A 170 -5.15 -4.20 26.91
N LEU A 171 -3.85 -3.95 26.78
CA LEU A 171 -2.84 -4.44 27.72
C LEU A 171 -3.01 -3.84 29.12
N ILE A 172 -3.23 -2.52 29.23
CA ILE A 172 -3.49 -1.84 30.51
C ILE A 172 -4.75 -2.41 31.17
N LEU A 173 -5.84 -2.53 30.42
CA LEU A 173 -7.11 -3.08 30.93
C LEU A 173 -6.91 -4.52 31.41
N SER A 174 -6.18 -5.34 30.64
CA SER A 174 -5.84 -6.70 31.05
C SER A 174 -5.05 -6.72 32.36
N ILE A 175 -4.03 -5.87 32.51
CA ILE A 175 -3.26 -5.77 33.77
C ILE A 175 -4.16 -5.37 34.94
N ALA A 176 -4.99 -4.35 34.76
CA ALA A 176 -5.91 -3.88 35.79
C ALA A 176 -6.90 -4.98 36.22
N THR A 177 -7.53 -5.66 35.25
CA THR A 177 -8.44 -6.77 35.54
C THR A 177 -7.72 -7.93 36.25
N TYR A 178 -6.47 -8.23 35.89
CA TYR A 178 -5.69 -9.25 36.60
C TYR A 178 -5.46 -8.89 38.06
N TYR A 179 -5.08 -7.64 38.30
CA TYR A 179 -4.84 -7.13 39.65
C TYR A 179 -6.11 -7.23 40.50
N VAL A 180 -7.25 -6.81 39.96
CA VAL A 180 -8.57 -6.93 40.61
C VAL A 180 -8.90 -8.39 40.93
N TYR A 181 -8.68 -9.30 39.97
CA TYR A 181 -8.94 -10.73 40.17
C TYR A 181 -8.09 -11.33 41.31
N ARG A 182 -6.85 -10.88 41.48
CA ARG A 182 -5.94 -11.34 42.54
C ARG A 182 -6.11 -10.62 43.87
N LEU A 183 -7.06 -9.68 44.03
CA LEU A 183 -7.17 -8.87 45.26
C LEU A 183 -7.26 -9.71 46.54
N LYS A 184 -8.00 -10.83 46.53
CA LYS A 184 -8.11 -11.73 47.69
C LYS A 184 -6.79 -12.41 48.02
N GLU A 185 -6.10 -12.92 47.00
CA GLU A 185 -4.78 -13.54 47.13
C GLU A 185 -3.75 -12.53 47.65
N ILE A 186 -3.72 -11.34 47.07
CA ILE A 186 -2.88 -10.22 47.50
C ILE A 186 -3.17 -9.86 48.95
N GLY A 187 -4.43 -9.81 49.36
CA GLY A 187 -4.84 -9.58 50.75
C GLY A 187 -4.28 -10.62 51.72
N VAL A 188 -4.39 -11.91 51.39
CA VAL A 188 -3.83 -13.01 52.19
C VAL A 188 -2.29 -12.91 52.28
N LEU A 189 -1.62 -12.62 51.16
CA LEU A 189 -0.16 -12.47 51.15
C LEU A 189 0.31 -11.28 51.99
N LYS A 190 -0.42 -10.15 51.97
CA LYS A 190 -0.14 -8.99 52.82
C LYS A 190 -0.30 -9.31 54.30
N LEU A 191 -1.35 -10.05 54.68
CA LEU A 191 -1.55 -10.51 56.06
C LEU A 191 -0.41 -11.42 56.52
N ASN A 192 0.18 -12.21 55.61
CA ASN A 192 1.36 -13.03 55.86
C ASN A 192 2.70 -12.24 55.83
N GLY A 193 2.65 -10.91 55.89
CA GLY A 193 3.82 -10.05 56.00
C GLY A 193 4.60 -9.84 54.70
N TRP A 194 4.03 -10.21 53.54
CA TRP A 194 4.70 -9.95 52.26
C TRP A 194 4.58 -8.47 51.89
N GLY A 195 5.71 -7.84 51.56
CA GLY A 195 5.75 -6.46 51.07
C GLY A 195 5.27 -6.34 49.62
N ASN A 196 4.88 -5.12 49.21
CA ASN A 196 4.31 -4.86 47.87
C ASN A 196 5.22 -5.34 46.72
N GLY A 197 6.54 -5.25 46.85
CA GLY A 197 7.50 -5.70 45.82
C GLY A 197 7.57 -7.22 45.62
N LYS A 198 7.22 -8.02 46.64
CA LYS A 198 7.14 -9.50 46.53
C LYS A 198 5.79 -9.99 45.96
N ILE A 199 4.76 -9.14 45.99
CA ILE A 199 3.39 -9.50 45.59
C ILE A 199 3.10 -9.11 44.14
N SER A 200 3.83 -8.13 43.62
CA SER A 200 3.64 -7.58 42.27
C SER A 200 4.28 -8.41 41.14
N PHE A 201 5.07 -9.44 41.48
CA PHE A 201 5.65 -10.42 40.55
C PHE A 201 4.96 -11.78 40.65
#